data_AF-A0A7V5U2E3-F1
#
_entry.id   AF-A0A7V5U2E3-F1
#
_cell.length_a   1.000
_cell.length_b   1.000
_cell.length_c   1.000
_cell.angle_alpha   90.00
_cell.angle_beta   90.00
_cell.angle_gamma   90.00
#
_symmetry.space_group_name_H-M   'P 1'
#
loop_
_entity.id
_entity.type
_entity.pdbx_description
1 polymer ?
#
loop_
_entity_poly.entity_id
_entity_poly.type
_entity_poly.pdbx_seq_one_letter_code
_entity_poly.pdbx_strand_id
1 'polypeptide(L)'
;MRLLKVAFRNYKILEDNVFEFAENPFYYSAPNETGKTTLIEGIKDAFSLAPARLKDKKTAGKDVLPVLEVTFRIGEEVYHLKINAQDETVSLRGSDGTDLSRPAAIERFWDQKGYHLFPAVLNSLLIIKERDLTVEVTRGLKALMDTVLKSATIEELKKSFENMLIFQKGWELRFRKQSFGKEEKQLRDELAGLRQELEHKRSLFEEYQKNMARLEALKKALSARRKEQEALDQELVWLQKKLTYAEYQHLLAEGERLQKESLLKEQELK
;
A
#
# COMPACT_ATOMS: atom_id res chain seq x y z
N MET A 1 -4.80 -0.35 -29.07
CA MET A 1 -4.22 0.89 -28.52
C MET A 1 -3.30 1.49 -29.57
N ARG A 2 -3.34 2.79 -29.79
CA ARG A 2 -2.51 3.50 -30.77
C ARG A 2 -1.68 4.58 -30.09
N LEU A 3 -0.36 4.53 -30.23
CA LEU A 3 0.54 5.58 -29.76
C LEU A 3 0.34 6.84 -30.62
N LEU A 4 0.24 8.01 -29.99
CA LEU A 4 0.06 9.30 -30.67
C LEU A 4 1.29 10.20 -30.51
N LYS A 5 1.83 10.27 -29.30
CA LYS A 5 2.93 11.17 -28.96
C LYS A 5 3.73 10.65 -27.80
N VAL A 6 5.05 10.87 -27.80
CA VAL A 6 5.92 10.59 -26.66
C VAL A 6 6.85 11.78 -26.46
N ALA A 7 6.98 12.23 -25.22
CA ALA A 7 7.91 13.28 -24.83
C ALA A 7 8.89 12.76 -23.76
N PHE A 8 10.15 13.12 -23.94
CA PHE A 8 11.27 12.78 -23.08
C PHE A 8 11.87 14.05 -22.52
N ARG A 9 12.04 14.10 -21.20
CA ARG A 9 12.82 15.14 -20.52
C ARG A 9 13.93 14.52 -19.71
N ASN A 10 15.16 14.97 -19.93
CA ASN A 10 16.38 14.53 -19.26
C ASN A 10 16.58 13.00 -19.23
N TYR A 11 16.13 12.29 -20.27
CA TYR A 11 16.18 10.82 -20.33
C TYR A 11 17.30 10.35 -21.27
N LYS A 12 18.40 9.85 -20.70
CA LYS A 12 19.62 9.43 -21.43
C LYS A 12 20.08 10.52 -22.40
N ILE A 13 20.11 10.24 -23.70
CA ILE A 13 20.49 11.22 -24.73
C ILE A 13 19.31 12.06 -25.25
N LEU A 14 18.09 11.83 -24.74
CA LEU A 14 16.88 12.57 -25.10
C LEU A 14 16.56 13.60 -24.00
N GLU A 15 17.17 14.79 -24.11
CA GLU A 15 17.09 15.84 -23.08
C GLU A 15 15.75 16.58 -23.09
N ASP A 16 15.22 16.92 -24.27
CA ASP A 16 13.92 17.59 -24.42
C ASP A 16 13.34 17.25 -25.80
N ASN A 17 13.09 15.95 -26.01
CA ASN A 17 12.70 15.43 -27.32
C ASN A 17 11.24 15.00 -27.32
N VAL A 18 10.55 15.36 -28.40
CA VAL A 18 9.15 15.03 -28.61
C VAL A 18 9.00 14.31 -29.95
N PHE A 19 8.31 13.18 -29.94
CA PHE A 19 8.05 12.35 -31.11
C PHE A 19 6.55 12.21 -31.31
N GLU A 20 6.07 12.50 -32.52
CA GLU A 20 4.67 12.38 -32.90
C GLU A 20 4.48 11.25 -33.91
N PHE A 21 3.48 10.42 -33.67
CA PHE A 21 3.19 9.20 -34.43
C PHE A 21 1.95 9.41 -35.32
N ALA A 22 2.06 10.39 -36.24
CA ALA A 22 0.97 10.81 -37.11
C ALA A 22 0.54 9.71 -38.10
N GLU A 23 1.50 8.97 -38.64
CA GLU A 23 1.29 7.94 -39.68
C GLU A 23 1.42 6.52 -39.13
N ASN A 24 0.78 5.55 -39.80
CA ASN A 24 0.88 4.12 -39.50
C ASN A 24 0.96 3.31 -40.81
N PRO A 25 2.04 2.57 -41.09
CA PRO A 25 3.22 2.36 -40.24
C PRO A 25 4.07 3.63 -40.05
N PHE A 26 4.55 3.84 -38.83
CA PHE A 26 5.49 4.92 -38.51
C PHE A 26 6.93 4.46 -38.78
N TYR A 27 7.69 5.23 -39.56
CA TYR A 27 9.09 4.97 -39.86
C TYR A 27 9.97 6.12 -39.37
N TYR A 28 10.97 5.79 -38.56
CA TYR A 28 11.93 6.77 -38.04
C TYR A 28 13.35 6.43 -38.51
N SER A 29 13.85 7.20 -39.47
CA SER A 29 15.24 7.13 -39.95
C SER A 29 15.99 8.39 -39.53
N ALA A 30 17.13 8.18 -38.89
CA ALA A 30 18.02 9.24 -38.43
C ALA A 30 19.47 8.72 -38.51
N PRO A 31 20.50 9.57 -38.39
CA PRO A 31 21.89 9.12 -38.25
C PRO A 31 22.10 8.18 -37.03
N ASN A 32 23.25 7.52 -36.96
CA ASN A 32 23.63 6.77 -35.77
C ASN A 32 23.69 7.69 -34.54
N GLU A 33 23.54 7.12 -33.35
CA GLU A 33 23.63 7.83 -32.05
C GLU A 33 22.52 8.88 -31.77
N THR A 34 21.53 9.01 -32.65
CA THR A 34 20.36 9.90 -32.47
C THR A 34 19.29 9.38 -31.50
N GLY A 35 19.57 8.28 -30.79
CA GLY A 35 18.65 7.77 -29.77
C GLY A 35 17.47 6.96 -30.28
N LYS A 36 17.55 6.37 -31.48
CA LYS A 36 16.52 5.43 -31.99
C LYS A 36 16.22 4.29 -31.01
N THR A 37 17.26 3.76 -30.36
CA THR A 37 17.09 2.72 -29.34
C THR A 37 16.53 3.29 -28.05
N THR A 38 17.02 4.47 -27.64
CA THR A 38 16.55 5.23 -26.48
C THR A 38 15.05 5.56 -26.56
N LEU A 39 14.53 5.89 -27.75
CA LEU A 39 13.11 6.13 -28.00
C LEU A 39 12.26 4.90 -27.62
N ILE A 40 12.62 3.72 -28.13
CA ILE A 40 11.88 2.48 -27.84
C ILE A 40 12.01 2.08 -26.37
N GLU A 41 13.21 2.18 -25.81
CA GLU A 41 13.45 1.88 -24.41
C GLU A 41 12.64 2.79 -23.48
N GLY A 42 12.60 4.09 -23.78
CA GLY A 42 11.85 5.04 -22.98
C GLY A 42 10.33 4.84 -23.07
N ILE A 43 9.80 4.43 -24.22
CA ILE A 43 8.39 3.98 -24.33
C ILE A 43 8.13 2.80 -23.40
N LYS A 44 9.01 1.79 -23.41
CA LYS A 44 8.90 0.63 -22.51
C LYS A 44 8.95 1.04 -21.05
N ASP A 45 9.88 1.91 -20.66
CA ASP A 45 10.00 2.34 -19.28
C ASP A 45 8.76 3.13 -18.83
N ALA A 46 8.19 3.97 -19.70
CA ALA A 46 6.95 4.68 -19.42
C ALA A 46 5.77 3.74 -19.14
N PHE A 47 5.69 2.58 -19.81
CA PHE A 47 4.66 1.58 -19.54
C PHE A 47 5.02 0.58 -18.43
N SER A 48 6.23 0.64 -17.87
CA SER A 48 6.62 -0.19 -16.73
C SER A 48 6.08 0.32 -15.38
N LEU A 49 5.55 1.55 -15.35
CA LEU A 49 4.98 2.20 -14.16
C LEU A 49 5.92 2.27 -12.95
N ALA A 50 7.24 2.25 -13.18
CA ALA A 50 8.26 2.21 -12.14
C ALA A 50 9.18 3.44 -12.19
N PRO A 51 8.79 4.60 -11.58
CA PRO A 51 9.59 5.83 -11.58
C PRO A 51 11.02 5.63 -11.08
N ALA A 52 11.21 4.78 -10.05
CA ALA A 52 12.52 4.52 -9.47
C ALA A 52 13.55 4.02 -10.50
N ARG A 53 13.13 3.27 -11.52
CA ARG A 53 14.01 2.74 -12.57
C ARG A 53 14.53 3.81 -13.52
N LEU A 54 13.88 4.97 -13.58
CA LEU A 54 14.32 6.07 -14.42
C LEU A 54 15.48 6.85 -13.81
N LYS A 55 15.73 6.75 -12.49
CA LYS A 55 16.77 7.54 -11.82
C LYS A 55 18.16 7.30 -12.42
N ASP A 56 18.47 6.04 -12.75
CA ASP A 56 19.75 5.65 -13.34
C ASP A 56 19.85 5.99 -14.84
N LYS A 57 18.76 6.48 -15.45
CA LYS A 57 18.64 6.80 -16.88
C LYS A 57 18.62 8.30 -17.13
N LYS A 58 19.17 9.09 -16.21
CA LYS A 58 19.33 10.54 -16.33
C LYS A 58 20.30 10.93 -17.46
N THR A 59 20.04 12.06 -18.12
CA THR A 59 21.00 12.68 -19.05
C THR A 59 22.29 13.05 -18.34
N ALA A 60 23.43 12.71 -18.96
CA ALA A 60 24.75 13.01 -18.41
C ALA A 60 24.94 14.53 -18.22
N GLY A 61 25.43 14.94 -17.05
CA GLY A 61 25.65 16.35 -16.74
C GLY A 61 24.41 17.16 -16.36
N LYS A 62 23.22 16.55 -16.24
CA LYS A 62 22.00 17.19 -15.72
C LYS A 62 21.73 16.76 -14.29
N ASP A 63 21.23 17.67 -13.46
CA ASP A 63 20.80 17.34 -12.09
C ASP A 63 19.33 16.96 -11.98
N VAL A 64 18.54 17.33 -13.00
CA VAL A 64 17.10 17.05 -13.05
C VAL A 64 16.86 15.61 -13.49
N LEU A 65 16.01 14.90 -12.74
CA LEU A 65 15.65 13.51 -13.02
C LEU A 65 14.72 13.37 -14.23
N PRO A 66 14.66 12.19 -14.87
CA PRO A 66 13.86 12.03 -16.09
C PRO A 66 12.36 12.16 -15.87
N VAL A 67 11.69 12.71 -16.89
CA VAL A 67 10.22 12.71 -16.99
C VAL A 67 9.83 12.17 -18.37
N LEU A 68 8.94 11.19 -18.37
CA LEU A 68 8.41 10.55 -19.57
C LEU A 68 6.91 10.82 -19.67
N GLU A 69 6.45 11.26 -20.83
CA GLU A 69 5.03 11.47 -21.11
C GLU A 69 4.66 10.74 -22.39
N VAL A 70 3.65 9.87 -22.31
CA VAL A 70 3.16 9.05 -23.42
C VAL A 70 1.69 9.32 -23.62
N THR A 71 1.33 9.73 -24.83
CA THR A 71 -0.06 9.93 -25.24
C THR A 71 -0.46 8.82 -26.21
N PHE A 72 -1.59 8.17 -25.93
CA PHE A 72 -2.11 7.08 -26.74
C PHE A 72 -3.63 7.10 -26.79
N ARG A 73 -4.21 6.39 -27.75
CA ARG A 73 -5.65 6.24 -27.95
C ARG A 73 -6.10 4.80 -27.74
N ILE A 74 -7.21 4.60 -27.05
CA ILE A 74 -7.93 3.32 -26.94
C ILE A 74 -9.38 3.55 -27.35
N GLY A 75 -9.82 2.99 -28.48
CA GLY A 75 -11.12 3.32 -29.05
C GLY A 75 -11.15 4.77 -29.51
N GLU A 76 -12.11 5.55 -29.01
CA GLU A 76 -12.27 6.98 -29.28
C GLU A 76 -11.53 7.85 -28.24
N GLU A 77 -11.16 7.27 -27.10
CA GLU A 77 -10.61 8.00 -25.96
C GLU A 77 -9.09 8.16 -26.04
N VAL A 78 -8.61 9.34 -25.67
CA VAL A 78 -7.18 9.69 -25.60
C VAL A 78 -6.74 9.69 -24.14
N TYR A 79 -5.60 9.05 -23.89
CA TYR A 79 -4.99 8.92 -22.58
C TYR A 79 -3.56 9.47 -22.59
N HIS A 80 -3.19 10.10 -21.48
CA HIS A 80 -1.88 10.65 -21.20
C HIS A 80 -1.30 9.96 -19.97
N LEU A 81 -0.25 9.17 -20.17
CA LEU A 81 0.53 8.52 -19.13
C LEU A 81 1.79 9.33 -18.86
N LYS A 82 2.00 9.74 -17.62
CA LYS A 82 3.19 10.47 -17.17
C LYS A 82 3.89 9.67 -16.08
N ILE A 83 5.20 9.50 -16.25
CA ILE A 83 6.09 8.99 -15.20
C ILE A 83 7.11 10.07 -14.89
N ASN A 84 7.19 10.45 -13.62
CA ASN A 84 8.11 11.45 -13.13
C ASN A 84 9.04 10.81 -12.09
N ALA A 85 10.34 10.67 -12.41
CA ALA A 85 11.31 10.14 -11.46
C ALA A 85 11.69 11.12 -10.34
N GLN A 86 11.47 12.43 -10.54
CA GLN A 86 11.78 13.45 -9.55
C GLN A 86 10.86 13.35 -8.33
N ASP A 87 9.55 13.24 -8.58
CA ASP A 87 8.54 13.15 -7.52
C ASP A 87 8.13 11.71 -7.22
N GLU A 88 8.74 10.73 -7.90
CA GLU A 88 8.38 9.30 -7.86
C GLU A 88 6.89 9.03 -8.15
N THR A 89 6.29 9.83 -9.04
CA THR A 89 4.87 9.75 -9.36
C THR A 89 4.61 9.12 -10.72
N VAL A 90 3.45 8.48 -10.81
CA VAL A 90 2.84 8.02 -12.06
C VAL A 90 1.44 8.60 -12.13
N SER A 91 1.03 9.07 -13.31
CA SER A 91 -0.36 9.45 -13.54
C SER A 91 -0.85 9.02 -14.92
N LEU A 92 -2.11 8.61 -15.00
CA LEU A 92 -2.83 8.32 -16.23
C LEU A 92 -4.09 9.18 -16.26
N ARG A 93 -4.21 10.04 -17.27
CA ARG A 93 -5.38 10.90 -17.49
C ARG A 93 -6.03 10.62 -18.83
N GLY A 94 -7.35 10.41 -18.85
CA GLY A 94 -8.13 10.13 -20.05
C GLY A 94 -9.11 11.25 -20.39
N SER A 95 -9.48 11.36 -21.67
CA SER A 95 -10.59 12.22 -22.12
C SER A 95 -11.96 11.79 -21.57
N ASP A 96 -12.09 10.52 -21.17
CA ASP A 96 -13.28 9.93 -20.54
C ASP A 96 -13.43 10.27 -19.04
N GLY A 97 -12.58 11.16 -18.51
CA GLY A 97 -12.57 11.52 -17.09
C GLY A 97 -11.75 10.57 -16.21
N THR A 98 -11.04 9.60 -16.78
CA THR A 98 -10.09 8.76 -16.02
C THR A 98 -8.98 9.63 -15.44
N ASP A 99 -8.74 9.57 -14.13
CA ASP A 99 -7.56 10.16 -13.47
C ASP A 99 -7.04 9.18 -12.41
N LEU A 100 -5.93 8.51 -12.73
CA LEU A 100 -5.35 7.46 -11.89
C LEU A 100 -3.90 7.83 -11.54
N SER A 101 -3.54 7.72 -10.27
CA SER A 101 -2.20 8.09 -9.77
C SER A 101 -1.41 6.93 -9.15
N ARG A 102 -1.98 5.72 -9.12
CA ARG A 102 -1.37 4.53 -8.53
C ARG A 102 -1.04 3.49 -9.61
N PRO A 103 0.18 2.92 -9.64
CA PRO A 103 0.54 1.88 -10.61
C PRO A 103 -0.46 0.73 -10.68
N ALA A 104 -0.85 0.16 -9.53
CA ALA A 104 -1.81 -0.94 -9.48
C ALA A 104 -3.21 -0.58 -10.01
N ALA A 105 -3.62 0.69 -9.92
CA ALA A 105 -4.90 1.14 -10.49
C ALA A 105 -4.81 1.24 -12.01
N ILE A 106 -3.67 1.69 -12.53
CA ILE A 106 -3.38 1.78 -13.97
C ILE A 106 -3.27 0.38 -14.60
N GLU A 107 -2.64 -0.58 -13.90
CA GLU A 107 -2.59 -1.99 -14.33
C GLU A 107 -4.00 -2.59 -14.46
N ARG A 108 -4.84 -2.42 -13.42
CA ARG A 108 -6.24 -2.88 -13.47
C ARG A 108 -7.03 -2.21 -14.58
N PHE A 109 -6.78 -0.92 -14.85
CA PHE A 109 -7.39 -0.22 -15.96
C PHE A 109 -7.00 -0.87 -17.31
N TRP A 110 -5.74 -1.25 -17.50
CA TRP A 110 -5.31 -1.97 -18.70
C TRP A 110 -5.98 -3.34 -18.81
N ASP A 111 -6.08 -4.09 -17.72
CA ASP A 111 -6.77 -5.38 -17.70
C ASP A 111 -8.23 -5.24 -18.14
N GLN A 112 -8.95 -4.26 -17.57
CA GLN A 112 -10.35 -3.97 -17.91
C GLN A 112 -10.53 -3.57 -19.37
N LYS A 113 -9.56 -2.87 -19.97
CA LYS A 113 -9.55 -2.49 -21.39
C LYS A 113 -9.04 -3.60 -22.31
N GLY A 114 -8.69 -4.78 -21.78
CA GLY A 114 -8.22 -5.94 -22.54
C GLY A 114 -6.72 -5.97 -22.85
N TYR A 115 -5.91 -5.10 -22.23
CA TYR A 115 -4.47 -4.95 -22.48
C TYR A 115 -3.58 -5.61 -21.42
N HIS A 116 -4.06 -6.66 -20.75
CA HIS A 116 -3.33 -7.38 -19.69
C HIS A 116 -1.93 -7.91 -20.11
N LEU A 117 -1.74 -8.30 -21.37
CA LEU A 117 -0.43 -8.76 -21.89
C LEU A 117 0.44 -7.63 -22.46
N PHE A 118 -0.08 -6.40 -22.53
CA PHE A 118 0.61 -5.31 -23.20
C PHE A 118 2.01 -5.02 -22.61
N PRO A 119 2.20 -4.96 -21.27
CA PRO A 119 3.52 -4.72 -20.69
C PRO A 119 4.57 -5.76 -21.12
N ALA A 120 4.17 -7.01 -21.29
CA ALA A 120 5.07 -8.08 -21.65
C ALA A 120 5.37 -8.16 -23.14
N VAL A 121 4.37 -7.94 -24.00
CA VAL A 121 4.61 -7.74 -25.44
C VAL A 121 5.61 -6.60 -25.65
N LEU A 122 5.47 -5.51 -24.90
CA LEU A 122 6.38 -4.37 -24.96
C LEU A 122 7.81 -4.71 -24.51
N ASN A 123 7.95 -5.54 -23.48
CA ASN A 123 9.25 -6.01 -23.01
C ASN A 123 9.93 -6.93 -24.04
N SER A 124 9.18 -7.82 -24.71
CA SER A 124 9.69 -8.75 -25.71
C SER A 124 10.09 -8.07 -27.03
N LEU A 125 9.45 -6.94 -27.37
CA LEU A 125 9.78 -6.16 -28.58
C LEU A 125 11.23 -5.64 -28.60
N LEU A 126 11.90 -5.52 -27.45
CA LEU A 126 13.30 -5.09 -27.38
C LEU A 126 14.31 -6.22 -27.60
N ILE A 127 13.95 -7.47 -27.31
CA ILE A 127 14.85 -8.63 -27.42
C ILE A 127 15.23 -8.92 -28.89
N ILE A 128 14.35 -8.53 -29.82
CA ILE A 128 14.50 -8.77 -31.26
C ILE A 128 15.53 -7.82 -31.90
N LYS A 129 15.96 -6.75 -31.21
CA LYS A 129 16.90 -5.77 -31.78
C LYS A 129 18.34 -6.29 -31.97
N GLU A 130 18.77 -7.33 -31.27
CA GLU A 130 20.18 -7.76 -31.32
C GLU A 130 20.42 -9.06 -32.09
N ARG A 131 19.44 -9.98 -32.15
CA ARG A 131 19.61 -11.29 -32.79
C ARG A 131 19.02 -11.40 -34.21
N ASP A 132 17.96 -10.67 -34.53
CA ASP A 132 17.15 -11.00 -35.72
C ASP A 132 17.25 -9.97 -36.88
N LEU A 133 17.75 -8.75 -36.62
CA LEU A 133 17.93 -7.74 -37.67
C LEU A 133 19.02 -8.09 -38.71
N THR A 134 19.87 -9.08 -38.42
CA THR A 134 20.92 -9.56 -39.33
C THR A 134 20.47 -10.71 -40.24
N VAL A 135 19.30 -11.33 -40.01
CA VAL A 135 18.92 -12.57 -40.72
C VAL A 135 17.66 -12.43 -41.60
N GLU A 136 16.74 -11.49 -41.33
CA GLU A 136 15.42 -11.51 -41.97
C GLU A 136 15.01 -10.25 -42.75
N VAL A 137 15.89 -9.74 -43.62
CA VAL A 137 15.52 -8.69 -44.60
C VAL A 137 14.52 -9.19 -45.67
N THR A 138 14.29 -10.49 -45.78
CA THR A 138 13.51 -11.10 -46.89
C THR A 138 12.08 -11.54 -46.56
N ARG A 139 11.60 -11.49 -45.30
CA ARG A 139 10.28 -12.08 -44.92
C ARG A 139 9.22 -11.12 -44.39
N GLY A 140 9.53 -9.83 -44.26
CA GLY A 140 8.55 -8.77 -44.01
C GLY A 140 8.02 -8.69 -42.57
N LEU A 141 7.45 -7.52 -42.24
CA LEU A 141 7.01 -7.12 -40.89
C LEU A 141 6.00 -8.10 -40.26
N LYS A 142 5.19 -8.77 -41.08
CA LYS A 142 4.18 -9.74 -40.65
C LYS A 142 4.80 -11.00 -40.02
N ALA A 143 5.88 -11.53 -40.58
CA ALA A 143 6.57 -12.70 -40.04
C ALA A 143 7.27 -12.40 -38.71
N LEU A 144 7.84 -11.20 -38.60
CA LEU A 144 8.41 -10.66 -37.37
C LEU A 144 7.33 -10.48 -36.30
N MET A 145 6.22 -9.83 -36.63
CA MET A 145 5.06 -9.67 -35.74
C MET A 145 4.48 -11.02 -35.30
N ASP A 146 4.32 -11.99 -36.20
CA ASP A 146 3.85 -13.33 -35.87
C ASP A 146 4.83 -14.05 -34.95
N THR A 147 6.13 -13.81 -35.09
CA THR A 147 7.17 -14.37 -34.20
C THR A 147 7.17 -13.70 -32.83
N VAL A 148 7.00 -12.37 -32.75
CA VAL A 148 6.88 -11.62 -31.48
C VAL A 148 5.62 -12.02 -30.73
N LEU A 149 4.50 -12.07 -31.45
CA LEU A 149 3.24 -12.49 -30.89
C LEU A 149 3.37 -13.93 -30.48
N LYS A 150 3.89 -14.85 -31.30
CA LYS A 150 4.12 -16.23 -30.87
C LYS A 150 5.10 -16.35 -29.70
N SER A 151 6.18 -15.60 -29.61
CA SER A 151 7.12 -15.74 -28.48
C SER A 151 6.56 -15.14 -27.20
N ALA A 152 5.97 -13.94 -27.24
CA ALA A 152 5.34 -13.32 -26.07
C ALA A 152 4.05 -14.04 -25.66
N THR A 153 3.15 -14.33 -26.61
CA THR A 153 1.93 -15.10 -26.33
C THR A 153 2.27 -16.53 -25.97
N ILE A 154 3.20 -17.25 -26.61
CA ILE A 154 3.53 -18.63 -26.21
C ILE A 154 4.35 -18.63 -24.93
N GLU A 155 5.29 -17.75 -24.62
CA GLU A 155 5.99 -17.81 -23.32
C GLU A 155 5.10 -17.36 -22.17
N GLU A 156 4.22 -16.37 -22.35
CA GLU A 156 3.29 -15.95 -21.30
C GLU A 156 2.04 -16.81 -21.21
N LEU A 157 1.48 -17.28 -22.32
CA LEU A 157 0.49 -18.37 -22.28
C LEU A 157 1.16 -19.64 -21.81
N LYS A 158 2.42 -19.94 -22.10
CA LYS A 158 3.10 -21.10 -21.51
C LYS A 158 3.39 -20.87 -20.06
N LYS A 159 3.68 -19.66 -19.56
CA LYS A 159 3.77 -19.38 -18.12
C LYS A 159 2.42 -19.36 -17.42
N SER A 160 1.38 -18.89 -18.10
CA SER A 160 -0.01 -18.82 -17.61
C SER A 160 -0.69 -20.17 -17.67
N PHE A 161 -0.49 -20.94 -18.75
CA PHE A 161 -0.82 -22.36 -18.85
C PHE A 161 0.14 -23.21 -18.04
N GLU A 162 1.40 -22.90 -17.83
CA GLU A 162 2.24 -23.61 -16.85
C GLU A 162 1.73 -23.28 -15.47
N ASN A 163 1.35 -22.05 -15.14
CA ASN A 163 0.76 -21.76 -13.84
C ASN A 163 -0.64 -22.39 -13.68
N MET A 164 -1.48 -22.41 -14.72
CA MET A 164 -2.81 -23.07 -14.75
C MET A 164 -2.72 -24.60 -14.86
N LEU A 165 -1.73 -25.16 -15.56
CA LEU A 165 -1.44 -26.61 -15.65
C LEU A 165 -0.57 -27.06 -14.48
N ILE A 166 0.21 -26.22 -13.81
CA ILE A 166 0.80 -26.52 -12.50
C ILE A 166 -0.33 -26.53 -11.47
N PHE A 167 -1.39 -25.73 -11.65
CA PHE A 167 -2.64 -25.84 -10.88
C PHE A 167 -3.51 -27.06 -11.28
N GLN A 168 -3.62 -27.41 -12.57
CA GLN A 168 -4.49 -28.50 -13.08
C GLN A 168 -3.78 -29.87 -13.20
N LYS A 169 -2.60 -29.94 -13.81
CA LYS A 169 -1.72 -31.14 -13.80
C LYS A 169 -0.91 -31.29 -12.51
N GLY A 170 -0.81 -30.27 -11.65
CA GLY A 170 -0.37 -30.46 -10.26
C GLY A 170 -1.32 -31.35 -9.46
N TRP A 171 -2.58 -31.46 -9.90
CA TRP A 171 -3.52 -32.48 -9.44
C TRP A 171 -3.25 -33.83 -10.10
N GLU A 172 -3.02 -33.95 -11.40
CA GLU A 172 -2.98 -35.29 -12.05
C GLU A 172 -1.58 -35.96 -12.14
N LEU A 173 -0.48 -35.22 -12.29
CA LEU A 173 0.87 -35.80 -12.44
C LEU A 173 1.58 -36.06 -11.11
N ARG A 174 1.12 -35.47 -10.00
CA ARG A 174 1.58 -35.89 -8.66
C ARG A 174 1.08 -37.29 -8.30
N PHE A 175 0.07 -37.85 -9.00
CA PHE A 175 -0.52 -39.16 -8.67
C PHE A 175 0.20 -40.42 -9.17
N ARG A 176 1.36 -40.31 -9.85
CA ARG A 176 1.95 -41.53 -10.46
C ARG A 176 3.43 -41.83 -10.24
N LYS A 177 4.27 -40.99 -9.61
CA LYS A 177 5.71 -41.33 -9.47
C LYS A 177 6.45 -40.98 -8.17
N GLN A 178 5.79 -40.47 -7.13
CA GLN A 178 6.40 -40.37 -5.80
C GLN A 178 5.52 -41.07 -4.77
N SER A 179 6.15 -41.72 -3.79
CA SER A 179 5.51 -42.58 -2.80
C SER A 179 4.45 -41.81 -1.99
N PHE A 180 3.19 -41.89 -2.41
CA PHE A 180 2.02 -41.21 -1.84
C PHE A 180 1.95 -41.24 -0.32
N GLY A 181 2.32 -42.37 0.30
CA GLY A 181 2.14 -42.56 1.73
C GLY A 181 3.01 -41.65 2.62
N LYS A 182 4.16 -41.15 2.14
CA LYS A 182 5.05 -40.31 2.98
C LYS A 182 4.66 -38.83 2.93
N GLU A 183 4.38 -38.30 1.75
CA GLU A 183 3.94 -36.91 1.59
C GLU A 183 2.50 -36.72 2.07
N GLU A 184 1.60 -37.69 1.88
CA GLU A 184 0.25 -37.62 2.44
C GLU A 184 0.27 -37.67 3.97
N LYS A 185 1.17 -38.47 4.57
CA LYS A 185 1.35 -38.50 6.02
C LYS A 185 1.93 -37.17 6.52
N GLN A 186 2.95 -36.62 5.86
CA GLN A 186 3.49 -35.29 6.20
C GLN A 186 2.43 -34.18 6.07
N LEU A 187 1.65 -34.17 4.99
CA LEU A 187 0.57 -33.19 4.81
C LEU A 187 -0.56 -33.38 5.82
N ARG A 188 -0.88 -34.61 6.22
CA ARG A 188 -1.84 -34.89 7.31
C ARG A 188 -1.30 -34.44 8.66
N ASP A 189 -0.01 -34.64 8.92
CA ASP A 189 0.67 -34.21 10.15
C ASP A 189 0.77 -32.67 10.20
N GLU A 190 1.09 -32.01 9.08
CA GLU A 190 1.07 -30.55 8.95
C GLU A 190 -0.34 -29.98 9.08
N LEU A 191 -1.36 -30.62 8.48
CA LEU A 191 -2.76 -30.23 8.67
C LEU A 191 -3.22 -30.43 10.12
N ALA A 192 -2.76 -31.47 10.80
CA ALA A 192 -3.04 -31.68 12.21
C ALA A 192 -2.36 -30.60 13.07
N GLY A 193 -1.10 -30.25 12.77
CA GLY A 193 -0.39 -29.15 13.41
C GLY A 193 -1.07 -27.81 13.20
N LEU A 194 -1.44 -27.47 11.96
CA LEU A 194 -2.18 -26.24 11.64
C LEU A 194 -3.55 -26.19 12.31
N ARG A 195 -4.24 -27.34 12.47
CA ARG A 195 -5.51 -27.41 13.22
C ARG A 195 -5.29 -27.14 14.70
N GLN A 196 -4.26 -27.72 15.31
CA GLN A 196 -3.91 -27.45 16.71
C GLN A 196 -3.51 -25.99 16.93
N GLU A 197 -2.74 -25.39 16.02
CA GLU A 197 -2.42 -23.96 16.09
C GLU A 197 -3.67 -23.08 15.95
N LEU A 198 -4.62 -23.47 15.10
CA LEU A 198 -5.86 -22.74 14.90
C LEU A 198 -6.77 -22.85 16.15
N GLU A 199 -6.88 -24.04 16.74
CA GLU A 199 -7.57 -24.24 18.02
C GLU A 199 -6.93 -23.46 19.16
N HIS A 200 -5.60 -23.45 19.25
CA HIS A 200 -4.88 -22.66 20.24
C HIS A 200 -5.08 -21.15 20.04
N LYS A 201 -5.05 -20.66 18.80
CA LYS A 201 -5.35 -19.25 18.50
C LYS A 201 -6.81 -18.90 18.81
N ARG A 202 -7.75 -19.82 18.62
CA ARG A 202 -9.15 -19.65 19.01
C ARG A 202 -9.30 -19.57 20.53
N SER A 203 -8.65 -20.45 21.28
CA SER A 203 -8.71 -20.40 22.75
C SER A 203 -8.10 -19.11 23.29
N LEU A 204 -6.98 -18.65 22.74
CA LEU A 204 -6.38 -17.36 23.09
C LEU A 204 -7.31 -16.19 22.78
N PHE A 205 -8.04 -16.25 21.65
CA PHE A 205 -9.01 -15.22 21.30
C PHE A 205 -10.22 -15.21 22.24
N GLU A 206 -10.72 -16.38 22.64
CA GLU A 206 -11.79 -16.50 23.64
C GLU A 206 -11.36 -15.99 25.02
N GLU A 207 -10.13 -16.29 25.43
CA GLU A 207 -9.54 -15.74 26.67
C GLU A 207 -9.39 -14.22 26.59
N TYR A 208 -8.94 -13.70 25.45
CA TYR A 208 -8.86 -12.27 25.21
C TYR A 208 -10.24 -11.60 25.33
N GLN A 209 -11.29 -12.18 24.74
CA GLN A 209 -12.65 -11.67 24.88
C GLN A 209 -13.14 -11.70 26.33
N LYS A 210 -12.91 -12.80 27.07
CA LYS A 210 -13.24 -12.90 28.50
C LYS A 210 -12.49 -11.85 29.32
N ASN A 211 -11.21 -11.62 29.02
CA ASN A 211 -10.40 -10.63 29.71
C ASN A 211 -10.83 -9.19 29.40
N MET A 212 -11.23 -8.90 28.16
CA MET A 212 -11.80 -7.61 27.77
C MET A 212 -13.11 -7.33 28.53
N ALA A 213 -14.02 -8.32 28.59
CA ALA A 213 -15.26 -8.20 29.34
C ALA A 213 -15.01 -7.98 30.85
N ARG A 214 -14.03 -8.71 31.43
CA ARG A 214 -13.59 -8.50 32.82
C ARG A 214 -13.02 -7.10 33.05
N LEU A 215 -12.22 -6.60 32.12
CA LEU A 215 -11.61 -5.28 32.20
C LEU A 215 -12.65 -4.17 32.14
N GLU A 216 -13.68 -4.31 31.30
CA GLU A 216 -14.82 -3.38 31.27
C GLU A 216 -15.63 -3.41 32.57
N ALA A 217 -15.90 -4.61 33.11
CA ALA A 217 -16.58 -4.75 34.40
C ALA A 217 -15.77 -4.11 35.54
N LEU A 218 -14.45 -4.33 35.58
CA LEU A 218 -13.55 -3.72 36.55
C LEU A 218 -13.48 -2.20 36.41
N LYS A 219 -13.45 -1.67 35.18
CA LYS A 219 -13.50 -0.21 34.94
C LYS A 219 -14.79 0.40 35.49
N LYS A 220 -15.94 -0.26 35.26
CA LYS A 220 -17.23 0.19 35.81
C LYS A 220 -17.22 0.15 37.34
N ALA A 221 -16.77 -0.94 37.95
CA ALA A 221 -16.65 -1.07 39.40
C ALA A 221 -15.70 -0.02 40.01
N LEU A 222 -14.56 0.25 39.36
CA LEU A 222 -13.59 1.25 39.81
C LEU A 222 -14.17 2.67 39.71
N SER A 223 -14.93 2.96 38.65
CA SER A 223 -15.62 4.25 38.52
C SER A 223 -16.71 4.45 39.59
N ALA A 224 -17.42 3.38 39.97
CA ALA A 224 -18.40 3.43 41.05
C ALA A 224 -17.73 3.65 42.41
N ARG A 225 -16.65 2.90 42.71
CA ARG A 225 -15.86 3.10 43.94
C ARG A 225 -15.24 4.48 44.05
N ARG A 226 -14.79 5.08 42.93
CA ARG A 226 -14.30 6.47 42.94
C ARG A 226 -15.39 7.45 43.33
N LYS A 227 -16.60 7.29 42.81
CA LYS A 227 -17.74 8.14 43.20
C LYS A 227 -18.12 7.96 44.67
N GLU A 228 -18.10 6.73 45.17
CA GLU A 228 -18.33 6.45 46.60
C GLU A 228 -17.24 7.08 47.47
N GLN A 229 -15.97 6.99 47.05
CA GLN A 229 -14.86 7.62 47.75
C GLN A 229 -14.99 9.15 47.76
N GLU A 230 -15.30 9.78 46.63
CA GLU A 230 -15.55 11.22 46.54
C GLU A 230 -16.71 11.67 47.43
N ALA A 231 -17.77 10.86 47.54
CA ALA A 231 -18.90 11.15 48.43
C ALA A 231 -18.50 11.06 49.92
N LEU A 232 -17.74 10.02 50.29
CA LEU A 232 -17.21 9.86 51.65
C LEU A 232 -16.23 10.99 52.03
N ASP A 233 -15.37 11.41 51.10
CA ASP A 233 -14.45 12.52 51.31
C ASP A 233 -15.19 13.84 51.54
N GLN A 234 -16.27 14.08 50.78
CA GLN A 234 -17.15 15.24 51.00
C GLN A 234 -17.85 15.18 52.37
N GLU A 235 -18.32 14.00 52.76
CA GLU A 235 -18.94 13.78 54.08
C GLU A 235 -17.94 14.01 55.22
N LEU A 236 -16.71 13.51 55.09
CA LEU A 236 -15.63 13.75 56.05
C LEU A 236 -15.31 15.24 56.21
N VAL A 237 -15.20 15.99 55.10
CA VAL A 237 -14.98 17.44 55.14
C VAL A 237 -16.13 18.15 55.85
N TRP A 238 -17.36 17.73 55.60
CA TRP A 238 -18.54 18.31 56.26
C TRP A 238 -18.57 17.99 57.76
N LEU A 239 -18.28 16.75 58.15
CA LEU A 239 -18.18 16.33 59.55
C LEU A 239 -17.08 17.08 60.29
N GLN A 240 -15.91 17.26 59.67
CA GLN A 240 -14.81 18.07 60.23
C GLN A 240 -15.26 19.50 60.51
N LYS A 241 -15.92 20.16 59.53
CA LYS A 241 -16.46 21.51 59.73
C LYS A 241 -17.45 21.58 60.89
N LYS A 242 -18.32 20.58 61.02
CA LYS A 242 -19.27 20.49 62.14
C LYS A 242 -18.58 20.31 63.47
N LEU A 243 -17.56 19.47 63.53
CA LEU A 243 -16.77 19.24 64.75
C LEU A 243 -16.05 20.52 65.18
N THR A 244 -15.38 21.22 64.26
CA THR A 244 -14.74 22.52 64.53
C THR A 244 -15.74 23.57 65.02
N TYR A 245 -16.95 23.60 64.44
CA TYR A 245 -18.00 24.51 64.91
C TYR A 245 -18.48 24.15 66.33
N ALA A 246 -18.64 22.87 66.64
CA ALA A 246 -19.03 22.43 67.98
C ALA A 246 -17.93 22.73 69.01
N GLU A 247 -16.66 22.52 68.67
CA GLU A 247 -15.51 22.89 69.51
C GLU A 247 -15.48 24.41 69.77
N TYR A 248 -15.72 25.22 68.73
CA TYR A 248 -15.82 26.67 68.87
C TYR A 248 -16.96 27.09 69.82
N GLN A 249 -18.14 26.48 69.69
CA GLN A 249 -19.28 26.73 70.59
C GLN A 249 -18.95 26.34 72.04
N HIS A 250 -18.28 25.21 72.25
CA HIS A 250 -17.84 24.78 73.57
C HIS A 250 -16.84 25.78 74.19
N LEU A 251 -15.83 26.20 73.43
CA LEU A 251 -14.83 27.18 73.87
C LEU A 251 -15.45 28.55 74.18
N LEU A 252 -16.45 28.98 73.41
CA LEU A 252 -17.21 30.20 73.71
C LEU A 252 -17.93 30.09 75.05
N ALA A 253 -18.67 29.00 75.28
CA ALA A 253 -19.39 28.77 76.53
C ALA A 253 -18.44 28.69 77.73
N GLU A 254 -17.28 28.05 77.57
CA GLU A 254 -16.24 27.97 78.59
C GLU A 254 -15.61 29.35 78.86
N GLY A 255 -15.37 30.15 77.81
CA GLY A 255 -14.91 31.54 77.95
C GLY A 255 -15.90 32.43 78.70
N GLU A 256 -17.20 32.35 78.38
CA GLU A 256 -18.26 33.05 79.10
C GLU A 256 -18.34 32.63 80.57
N ARG A 257 -18.16 31.33 80.86
CA ARG A 257 -18.15 30.81 82.22
C ARG A 257 -16.96 31.35 83.01
N LEU A 258 -15.76 31.28 82.45
CA LEU A 258 -14.54 31.78 83.09
C LEU A 258 -14.60 33.31 83.32
N GLN A 259 -15.19 34.07 82.40
CA GLN A 259 -15.44 35.50 82.61
C GLN A 259 -16.37 35.76 83.79
N LYS A 260 -17.48 35.01 83.90
CA LYS A 260 -18.40 35.12 85.05
C LYS A 260 -17.72 34.76 86.36
N GLU A 261 -16.91 33.69 86.38
CA GLU A 261 -16.15 33.27 87.55
C GLU A 261 -15.07 34.30 87.94
N SER A 262 -14.41 34.93 86.97
CA SER A 262 -13.44 36.02 87.22
C SER A 262 -14.11 37.27 87.81
N LEU A 263 -15.25 37.68 87.25
CA LEU A 263 -16.03 38.82 87.74
C LEU A 263 -16.55 38.59 89.17
N LEU A 264 -16.98 37.36 89.49
CA LEU A 264 -17.39 36.99 90.85
C LEU A 264 -16.21 37.06 91.83
N LYS A 265 -15.05 36.51 91.45
CA LYS A 265 -13.83 36.58 92.29
C LYS A 265 -13.33 38.01 92.49
N GLU A 266 -13.42 38.87 91.49
CA GLU A 266 -13.09 40.31 91.62
C GLU A 266 -14.06 41.06 92.56
N GLN A 267 -15.31 40.61 92.65
CA GLN A 267 -16.29 41.14 93.60
C GLN A 267 -16.04 40.64 95.03
N GLU A 268 -15.54 39.41 95.20
CA GLU A 268 -15.17 38.86 96.51
C GLU A 268 -13.87 39.45 97.09
N LEU A 269 -13.02 40.05 96.25
CA LEU A 269 -11.75 40.68 96.62
C LEU A 269 -11.86 42.18 96.95
N LYS A 270 -13.05 42.78 96.82
CA LYS A 270 -13.35 44.18 97.17
C LYS A 270 -14.16 44.26 98.46
#